data_AF-D0UQH4-F1
#
_entry.id   AF-D0UQH4-F1
#
_cell.length_a   1.000
_cell.length_b   1.000
_cell.length_c   1.000
_cell.angle_alpha   90.00
_cell.angle_beta   90.00
_cell.angle_gamma   90.00
#
_symmetry.space_group_name_H-M   'P 1'
#
loop_
_entity.id
_entity.type
_entity.pdbx_description
1 polymer ?
#
loop_
_entity_poly.entity_id
_entity_poly.type
_entity_poly.pdbx_seq_one_letter_code
_entity_poly.pdbx_strand_id
1 'polypeptide(L)'
;EAVNLLSSNKYTEKQIGYLFISVLVNTNSDLIKLIVQSIKNDLSSRNPVHVNLALQCIANIGSKEMADAFGADIPKLLVSGETMDVVKQSAALCLLRLFRTTQEIIPGGEWTSRIIHLLNDQHMGVVTAACSLIEALVKKNPDEYKGCVSLAVSRLSRIVTASYTDL
;
A
#
# COMPACT_ATOMS: atom_id res chain seq x y z
N GLU A 1 -26.97 -5.06 1.24
CA GLU A 1 -26.70 -5.56 2.60
C GLU A 1 -25.21 -5.61 2.96
N ALA A 2 -24.32 -6.22 2.16
CA ALA A 2 -22.87 -6.26 2.46
C ALA A 2 -22.22 -4.87 2.61
N VAL A 3 -22.67 -3.86 1.82
CA VAL A 3 -22.18 -2.47 1.95
C VAL A 3 -22.54 -1.84 3.30
N ASN A 4 -23.66 -2.23 3.92
CA ASN A 4 -24.02 -1.73 5.25
C ASN A 4 -23.07 -2.27 6.32
N LEU A 5 -22.51 -3.47 6.13
CA LEU A 5 -21.50 -4.04 7.03
C LEU A 5 -20.19 -3.25 7.00
N LEU A 6 -19.86 -2.60 5.86
CA LEU A 6 -18.69 -1.70 5.74
C LEU A 6 -18.84 -0.44 6.60
N SER A 7 -20.06 -0.06 6.97
CA SER A 7 -20.31 1.09 7.84
C SER A 7 -20.36 0.69 9.33
N SER A 8 -20.22 -0.60 9.65
CA SER A 8 -20.21 -1.06 11.04
C SER A 8 -18.91 -0.70 11.75
N ASN A 9 -19.03 -0.44 13.05
CA ASN A 9 -17.89 -0.27 13.96
C ASN A 9 -17.32 -1.61 14.46
N LYS A 10 -18.02 -2.73 14.22
CA LYS A 10 -17.50 -4.05 14.59
C LYS A 10 -16.53 -4.55 13.53
N TYR A 11 -15.30 -4.81 13.96
CA TYR A 11 -14.24 -5.36 13.10
C TYR A 11 -14.68 -6.60 12.31
N THR A 12 -15.33 -7.56 12.97
CA THR A 12 -15.76 -8.82 12.32
C THR A 12 -16.79 -8.59 11.22
N GLU A 13 -17.77 -7.71 11.43
CA GLU A 13 -18.76 -7.35 10.42
C GLU A 13 -18.09 -6.62 9.24
N LYS A 14 -17.18 -5.68 9.55
CA LYS A 14 -16.41 -4.94 8.52
C LYS A 14 -15.52 -5.87 7.70
N GLN A 15 -14.81 -6.79 8.34
CA GLN A 15 -13.92 -7.74 7.69
C GLN A 15 -14.70 -8.67 6.74
N ILE A 16 -15.84 -9.20 7.18
CA ILE A 16 -16.70 -10.03 6.33
C ILE A 16 -17.25 -9.20 5.16
N GLY A 17 -17.67 -7.96 5.40
CA GLY A 17 -18.09 -7.03 4.36
C GLY A 17 -17.00 -6.79 3.31
N TYR A 18 -15.77 -6.47 3.75
CA TYR A 18 -14.60 -6.25 2.89
C TYR A 18 -14.18 -7.48 2.09
N LEU A 19 -14.25 -8.66 2.70
CA LEU A 19 -13.99 -9.93 2.02
C LEU A 19 -15.06 -10.20 0.94
N PHE A 20 -16.33 -10.02 1.29
CA PHE A 20 -17.45 -10.25 0.38
C PHE A 20 -17.33 -9.36 -0.86
N ILE A 21 -17.09 -8.05 -0.69
CA ILE A 21 -16.91 -7.15 -1.85
C ILE A 21 -15.65 -7.48 -2.65
N SER A 22 -14.56 -7.92 -2.02
CA SER A 22 -13.33 -8.28 -2.74
C SER A 22 -13.54 -9.47 -3.67
N VAL A 23 -14.48 -10.38 -3.33
CA VAL A 23 -14.79 -11.58 -4.13
C VAL A 23 -15.93 -11.32 -5.13
N LEU A 24 -16.94 -10.55 -4.74
CA LEU A 24 -18.18 -10.34 -5.50
C LEU A 24 -18.24 -9.02 -6.25
N VAL A 25 -17.11 -8.31 -6.42
CA VAL A 25 -17.06 -7.11 -7.26
C VAL A 25 -17.46 -7.50 -8.68
N ASN A 26 -18.74 -7.29 -8.96
CA ASN A 26 -19.33 -7.25 -10.27
C ASN A 26 -19.35 -5.78 -10.69
N THR A 27 -19.25 -5.49 -11.99
CA THR A 27 -19.14 -4.15 -12.60
C THR A 27 -20.39 -3.27 -12.47
N ASN A 28 -21.11 -3.36 -11.35
CA ASN A 28 -22.23 -2.48 -11.07
C ASN A 28 -21.71 -1.15 -10.49
N SER A 29 -21.80 -0.08 -11.28
CA SER A 29 -21.12 1.19 -11.02
C SER A 29 -21.54 1.86 -9.70
N ASP A 30 -22.79 1.64 -9.24
CA ASP A 30 -23.30 2.27 -8.01
C ASP A 30 -22.72 1.63 -6.75
N LEU A 31 -22.51 0.32 -6.77
CA LEU A 31 -21.87 -0.39 -5.65
C LEU A 31 -20.40 0.02 -5.52
N ILE A 32 -19.68 0.15 -6.64
CA ILE A 32 -18.28 0.58 -6.65
C ILE A 32 -18.13 1.97 -6.03
N LYS A 33 -19.00 2.93 -6.37
CA LYS A 33 -18.96 4.28 -5.78
C LYS A 33 -19.13 4.25 -4.25
N LEU A 34 -20.07 3.46 -3.73
CA LEU A 34 -20.28 3.32 -2.29
C LEU A 34 -19.08 2.68 -1.60
N ILE A 35 -18.51 1.63 -2.21
CA ILE A 35 -17.29 0.97 -1.71
C ILE A 35 -16.13 1.97 -1.64
N VAL A 36 -15.89 2.72 -2.72
CA VAL A 36 -14.84 3.75 -2.76
C VAL A 36 -15.04 4.78 -1.65
N GLN A 37 -16.28 5.22 -1.41
CA GLN A 37 -16.57 6.17 -0.33
C GLN A 37 -16.30 5.57 1.05
N SER A 38 -16.72 4.33 1.30
CA SER A 38 -16.43 3.62 2.56
C SER A 38 -14.93 3.43 2.79
N ILE A 39 -14.19 3.03 1.76
CA ILE A 39 -12.73 2.89 1.81
C ILE A 39 -12.08 4.24 2.14
N LYS A 40 -12.51 5.35 1.52
CA LYS A 40 -11.98 6.69 1.84
C LYS A 40 -12.18 7.07 3.31
N ASN A 41 -13.36 6.76 3.87
CA ASN A 41 -13.64 6.99 5.29
C ASN A 41 -12.73 6.14 6.19
N ASP A 42 -12.48 4.88 5.81
CA ASP A 42 -11.60 3.98 6.57
C ASP A 42 -10.12 4.36 6.46
N LEU A 43 -9.66 4.80 5.29
CA LEU A 43 -8.30 5.34 5.11
C LEU A 43 -8.07 6.61 5.92
N SER A 44 -9.11 7.41 6.13
CA SER A 44 -9.07 8.62 6.96
C SER A 44 -9.23 8.33 8.46
N SER A 45 -9.53 7.08 8.82
CA SER A 45 -9.69 6.68 10.21
C SER A 45 -8.34 6.58 10.91
N ARG A 46 -8.30 6.94 12.20
CA ARG A 46 -7.12 6.71 13.06
C ARG A 46 -6.93 5.23 13.41
N ASN A 47 -7.91 4.37 13.12
CA ASN A 47 -7.80 2.95 13.43
C ASN A 47 -7.00 2.24 12.33
N PRO A 48 -5.77 1.79 12.61
CA PRO A 48 -4.91 1.17 11.61
C PRO A 48 -5.46 -0.16 11.07
N VAL A 49 -6.31 -0.84 11.84
CA VAL A 49 -6.96 -2.07 11.40
C VAL A 49 -7.93 -1.79 10.26
N HIS A 50 -8.71 -0.70 10.36
CA HIS A 50 -9.63 -0.28 9.32
C HIS A 50 -8.89 0.17 8.06
N VAL A 51 -7.82 0.96 8.24
CA VAL A 51 -6.94 1.38 7.13
C VAL A 51 -6.36 0.15 6.41
N ASN A 52 -5.91 -0.86 7.15
CA ASN A 52 -5.33 -2.06 6.57
C ASN A 52 -6.37 -2.90 5.79
N LEU A 53 -7.58 -3.09 6.34
CA LEU A 53 -8.68 -3.74 5.62
C LEU A 53 -9.02 -3.02 4.31
N ALA A 54 -9.09 -1.68 4.37
CA ALA A 54 -9.32 -0.84 3.20
C ALA A 54 -8.22 -1.03 2.14
N LEU A 55 -6.94 -0.96 2.54
CA LEU A 55 -5.79 -1.17 1.65
C LEU A 55 -5.79 -2.57 1.01
N GLN A 56 -6.10 -3.62 1.79
CA GLN A 56 -6.20 -4.99 1.28
C GLN A 56 -7.33 -5.12 0.27
N CYS A 57 -8.49 -4.51 0.53
CA CYS A 57 -9.61 -4.51 -0.39
C CYS A 57 -9.25 -3.82 -1.72
N ILE A 58 -8.61 -2.64 -1.66
CA ILE A 58 -8.11 -1.94 -2.86
C ILE A 58 -7.16 -2.84 -3.64
N ALA A 59 -6.20 -3.49 -2.97
CA ALA A 59 -5.23 -4.37 -3.63
C ALA A 59 -5.89 -5.61 -4.27
N ASN A 60 -6.87 -6.21 -3.58
CA ASN A 60 -7.59 -7.39 -4.07
C ASN A 60 -8.45 -7.06 -5.30
N ILE A 61 -9.19 -5.94 -5.27
CA ILE A 61 -10.02 -5.49 -6.39
C ILE A 61 -9.13 -5.05 -7.55
N GLY A 62 -8.16 -4.16 -7.29
CA GLY A 62 -7.14 -3.75 -8.25
C GLY A 62 -7.67 -3.20 -9.58
N SER A 63 -8.90 -2.65 -9.60
CA SER A 63 -9.53 -2.09 -10.80
C SER A 63 -8.98 -0.72 -11.15
N LYS A 64 -9.24 -0.26 -12.38
CA LYS A 64 -8.82 1.07 -12.84
C LYS A 64 -9.49 2.18 -12.03
N GLU A 65 -10.77 2.05 -11.69
CA GLU A 65 -11.46 3.04 -10.85
C GLU A 65 -10.84 3.16 -9.45
N MET A 66 -10.35 2.06 -8.88
CA MET A 66 -9.64 2.08 -7.59
C MET A 66 -8.27 2.77 -7.72
N ALA A 67 -7.56 2.50 -8.81
CA ALA A 67 -6.30 3.17 -9.14
C ALA A 67 -6.49 4.70 -9.26
N ASP A 68 -7.49 5.15 -10.01
CA ASP A 68 -7.79 6.58 -10.17
C ASP A 68 -8.28 7.22 -8.85
N ALA A 69 -9.05 6.49 -8.03
CA ALA A 69 -9.60 7.03 -6.80
C ALA A 69 -8.60 7.16 -5.64
N PHE A 70 -7.63 6.24 -5.54
CA PHE A 70 -6.72 6.11 -4.38
C PHE A 70 -5.25 6.34 -4.73
N GLY A 71 -4.93 6.46 -6.01
CA GLY A 71 -3.58 6.58 -6.51
C GLY A 71 -2.72 7.67 -5.90
N ALA A 72 -3.34 8.81 -5.58
CA ALA A 72 -2.65 9.94 -4.94
C ALA A 72 -2.61 9.85 -3.41
N ASP A 73 -3.49 9.05 -2.78
CA ASP A 73 -3.62 8.99 -1.33
C ASP A 73 -2.77 7.87 -0.71
N ILE A 74 -2.59 6.75 -1.41
CA ILE A 74 -1.74 5.65 -0.92
C ILE A 74 -0.26 6.07 -0.77
N PRO A 75 0.37 6.78 -1.73
CA PRO A 75 1.73 7.29 -1.53
C PRO A 75 1.83 8.22 -0.32
N LYS A 76 0.83 9.09 -0.08
CA LYS A 76 0.79 9.98 1.10
C LYS A 76 0.78 9.19 2.40
N LEU A 77 -0.01 8.12 2.47
CA LEU A 77 -0.04 7.21 3.63
C LEU A 77 1.30 6.51 3.82
N LEU A 78 1.94 6.08 2.74
CA LEU A 78 3.22 5.38 2.79
C LEU A 78 4.36 6.23 3.37
N VAL A 79 4.37 7.53 3.06
CA VAL A 79 5.43 8.46 3.51
C VAL A 79 5.09 9.18 4.82
N SER A 80 3.87 9.02 5.33
CA SER A 80 3.44 9.67 6.56
C SER A 80 4.16 9.05 7.76
N GLY A 81 4.87 9.90 8.52
CA GLY A 81 5.62 9.48 9.71
C GLY A 81 4.74 8.99 10.86
N GLU A 82 3.45 9.38 10.86
CA GLU A 82 2.48 8.98 11.88
C GLU A 82 1.85 7.59 11.59
N THR A 83 2.13 7.02 10.42
CA THR A 83 1.54 5.75 10.00
C THR A 83 2.32 4.57 10.59
N MET A 84 1.60 3.61 11.19
CA MET A 84 2.22 2.41 11.74
C MET A 84 2.86 1.54 10.65
N ASP A 85 3.92 0.83 11.01
CA ASP A 85 4.73 0.03 10.07
C ASP A 85 3.93 -1.06 9.35
N VAL A 86 2.92 -1.64 10.00
CA VAL A 86 2.02 -2.63 9.37
C VAL A 86 1.18 -2.00 8.25
N VAL A 87 0.78 -0.73 8.41
CA VAL A 87 0.00 -0.01 7.40
C VAL A 87 0.91 0.40 6.24
N LYS A 88 2.15 0.84 6.52
CA LYS A 88 3.15 1.14 5.48
C LYS A 88 3.43 -0.08 4.59
N GLN A 89 3.55 -1.27 5.19
CA GLN A 89 3.71 -2.53 4.46
C GLN A 89 2.56 -2.77 3.48
N SER A 90 1.33 -2.72 3.98
CA SER A 90 0.13 -2.90 3.14
C SER A 90 -0.01 -1.80 2.09
N ALA A 91 0.34 -0.55 2.42
CA ALA A 91 0.27 0.58 1.49
C ALA A 91 1.28 0.42 0.36
N ALA A 92 2.51 -0.01 0.65
CA ALA A 92 3.54 -0.26 -0.37
C ALA A 92 3.11 -1.36 -1.36
N LEU A 93 2.59 -2.47 -0.86
CA LEU A 93 2.10 -3.58 -1.71
C LEU A 93 0.83 -3.21 -2.47
N CYS A 94 -0.08 -2.45 -1.84
CA CYS A 94 -1.28 -1.94 -2.50
C CYS A 94 -0.91 -0.99 -3.64
N LEU A 95 0.02 -0.06 -3.40
CA LEU A 95 0.53 0.84 -4.43
C LEU A 95 1.20 0.06 -5.58
N LEU A 96 1.99 -0.96 -5.26
CA LEU A 96 2.60 -1.84 -6.26
C LEU A 96 1.53 -2.53 -7.12
N ARG A 97 0.45 -3.03 -6.50
CA ARG A 97 -0.65 -3.67 -7.21
C ARG A 97 -1.37 -2.68 -8.12
N LEU A 98 -1.68 -1.48 -7.63
CA LEU A 98 -2.29 -0.42 -8.43
C LEU A 98 -1.38 0.01 -9.59
N PHE A 99 -0.09 0.17 -9.35
CA PHE A 99 0.90 0.51 -10.37
C PHE A 99 0.96 -0.53 -11.50
N ARG A 100 0.80 -1.82 -11.17
CA ARG A 100 0.71 -2.89 -12.17
C ARG A 100 -0.58 -2.82 -12.99
N THR A 101 -1.67 -2.31 -12.43
CA THR A 101 -2.94 -2.09 -13.15
C THR A 101 -2.87 -0.85 -14.04
N THR A 102 -2.51 0.31 -13.48
CA THR A 102 -2.37 1.57 -14.22
C THR A 102 -1.01 2.17 -13.90
N GLN A 103 -0.14 2.23 -14.91
CA GLN A 103 1.24 2.67 -14.70
C GLN A 103 1.38 4.19 -14.55
N GLU A 104 0.32 4.96 -14.84
CA GLU A 104 0.30 6.44 -14.82
C GLU A 104 -0.01 7.03 -13.44
N ILE A 105 -0.33 6.18 -12.45
CA ILE A 105 -0.86 6.63 -11.16
C ILE A 105 0.21 7.30 -10.29
N ILE A 106 1.47 6.91 -10.41
CA ILE A 106 2.53 7.38 -9.51
C ILE A 106 3.07 8.70 -10.04
N PRO A 107 2.90 9.82 -9.30
CA PRO A 107 3.55 11.07 -9.65
C PRO A 107 5.05 10.88 -9.45
N GLY A 108 5.84 11.08 -10.51
CA GLY A 108 7.30 11.07 -10.42
C GLY A 108 7.85 12.18 -9.52
N GLY A 109 9.15 12.14 -9.22
CA GLY A 109 9.82 13.20 -8.44
C GLY A 109 9.83 12.97 -6.92
N GLU A 110 9.09 13.78 -6.16
CA GLU A 110 9.20 13.83 -4.68
C GLU A 110 8.90 12.49 -3.99
N TRP A 111 8.00 11.69 -4.55
CA TRP A 111 7.66 10.36 -4.04
C TRP A 111 8.81 9.37 -4.19
N THR A 112 9.57 9.46 -5.29
CA THR A 112 10.70 8.57 -5.58
C THR A 112 11.73 8.62 -4.45
N SER A 113 12.14 9.81 -4.03
CA SER A 113 13.13 9.99 -2.95
C SER A 113 12.63 9.39 -1.62
N ARG A 114 11.36 9.62 -1.27
CA ARG A 114 10.77 9.10 -0.03
C ARG A 114 10.64 7.59 -0.05
N ILE A 115 10.20 7.00 -1.17
CA ILE A 115 10.11 5.54 -1.33
C ILE A 115 11.48 4.90 -1.21
N ILE A 116 12.52 5.49 -1.83
CA ILE A 116 13.90 5.01 -1.70
C ILE A 116 14.37 5.06 -0.23
N HIS A 117 13.99 6.09 0.51
CA HIS A 117 14.36 6.22 1.92
C HIS A 117 13.71 5.15 2.83
N LEU A 118 12.58 4.55 2.42
CA LEU A 118 11.96 3.43 3.15
C LEU A 118 12.85 2.19 3.21
N LEU A 119 13.82 2.04 2.31
CA LEU A 119 14.84 0.98 2.42
C LEU A 119 15.71 1.12 3.67
N ASN A 120 15.73 2.31 4.27
CA ASN A 120 16.47 2.61 5.48
C ASN A 120 15.61 2.51 6.76
N ASP A 121 14.36 2.05 6.67
CA ASP A 121 13.48 1.87 7.82
C ASP A 121 14.07 0.83 8.82
N GLN A 122 13.67 0.92 10.09
CA GLN A 122 14.04 -0.04 11.12
C GLN A 122 13.27 -1.35 10.96
N HIS A 123 12.03 -1.28 10.49
CA HIS A 123 11.16 -2.43 10.36
C HIS A 123 11.41 -3.19 9.06
N MET A 124 11.99 -4.40 9.15
CA MET A 124 12.32 -5.24 7.99
C MET A 124 11.13 -5.56 7.08
N GLY A 125 9.91 -5.65 7.65
CA GLY A 125 8.69 -5.81 6.85
C GLY A 125 8.44 -4.63 5.91
N VAL A 126 8.67 -3.39 6.37
CA VAL A 126 8.50 -2.17 5.55
C VAL A 126 9.54 -2.17 4.44
N VAL A 127 10.79 -2.49 4.77
CA VAL A 127 11.89 -2.60 3.80
C VAL A 127 11.57 -3.65 2.73
N THR A 128 11.02 -4.80 3.11
CA THR A 128 10.65 -5.86 2.16
C THR A 128 9.57 -5.40 1.19
N ALA A 129 8.49 -4.82 1.72
CA ALA A 129 7.38 -4.32 0.90
C ALA A 129 7.83 -3.16 -0.02
N ALA A 130 8.66 -2.24 0.49
CA ALA A 130 9.25 -1.15 -0.28
C ALA A 130 10.18 -1.67 -1.38
N CYS A 131 10.97 -2.71 -1.10
CA CYS A 131 11.85 -3.33 -2.09
C CYS A 131 11.05 -3.89 -3.28
N SER A 132 9.95 -4.62 -3.03
CA SER A 132 9.06 -5.11 -4.09
C SER A 132 8.44 -3.97 -4.93
N LEU A 133 8.09 -2.86 -4.29
CA LEU A 133 7.59 -1.67 -4.97
C LEU A 133 8.67 -1.03 -5.84
N ILE A 134 9.87 -0.79 -5.29
CA ILE A 134 11.01 -0.18 -5.98
C ILE A 134 11.43 -1.02 -7.17
N GLU A 135 11.47 -2.36 -7.05
CA GLU A 135 11.83 -3.25 -8.15
C GLU A 135 10.92 -3.04 -9.38
N ALA A 136 9.61 -2.86 -9.17
CA ALA A 136 8.68 -2.57 -10.25
C ALA A 136 8.86 -1.16 -10.83
N LEU A 137 9.22 -0.19 -10.00
CA LEU A 137 9.41 1.20 -10.43
C LEU A 137 10.71 1.39 -11.22
N VAL A 138 11.79 0.76 -10.78
CA VAL A 138 13.10 0.75 -11.46
C VAL A 138 12.97 0.17 -12.87
N LYS A 139 12.16 -0.87 -13.06
CA LYS A 139 11.89 -1.47 -14.38
C LYS A 139 11.25 -0.48 -15.36
N LYS A 140 10.51 0.52 -14.85
CA LYS A 140 9.89 1.57 -15.67
C LYS A 140 10.82 2.77 -15.86
N ASN A 141 11.37 3.31 -14.76
CA ASN A 141 12.19 4.51 -14.75
C ASN A 141 13.53 4.24 -14.03
N PRO A 142 14.50 3.58 -14.66
CA PRO A 142 15.74 3.18 -13.99
C PRO A 142 16.58 4.39 -13.52
N ASP A 143 16.52 5.51 -14.23
CA ASP A 143 17.32 6.70 -13.91
C ASP A 143 16.93 7.39 -12.59
N GLU A 144 15.63 7.46 -12.28
CA GLU A 144 15.15 8.09 -11.04
C GLU A 144 15.48 7.26 -9.79
N TYR A 145 15.59 5.94 -9.93
CA TYR A 145 15.77 5.03 -8.79
C TYR A 145 17.23 4.59 -8.57
N LYS A 146 18.21 5.14 -9.29
CA LYS A 146 19.65 4.81 -9.10
C LYS A 146 20.12 4.92 -7.65
N GLY A 147 19.55 5.86 -6.87
CA GLY A 147 19.85 6.04 -5.45
C GLY A 147 19.50 4.83 -4.56
N CYS A 148 18.60 3.94 -5.00
CA CYS A 148 18.24 2.75 -4.24
C CYS A 148 19.36 1.72 -4.19
N VAL A 149 20.28 1.71 -5.16
CA VAL A 149 21.34 0.69 -5.26
C VAL A 149 22.31 0.80 -4.08
N SER A 150 22.83 2.00 -3.80
CA SER A 150 23.75 2.22 -2.68
C SER A 150 23.13 1.88 -1.34
N LEU A 151 21.84 2.23 -1.15
CA LEU A 151 21.08 1.91 0.05
C LEU A 151 20.85 0.39 0.20
N ALA A 152 20.43 -0.28 -0.88
CA ALA A 152 20.21 -1.72 -0.89
C ALA A 152 21.51 -2.50 -0.62
N VAL A 153 22.63 -2.10 -1.24
CA VAL A 153 23.95 -2.72 -1.01
C VAL A 153 24.39 -2.53 0.44
N SER A 154 24.28 -1.30 0.98
CA SER A 154 24.61 -1.02 2.38
C SER A 154 23.76 -1.85 3.36
N ARG A 155 22.45 -1.95 3.09
CA ARG A 155 21.52 -2.74 3.91
C ARG A 155 21.78 -4.25 3.81
N LEU A 156 22.01 -4.76 2.61
CA LEU A 156 22.35 -6.17 2.40
C LEU A 156 23.67 -6.52 3.12
N SER A 157 24.68 -5.66 3.01
CA SER A 157 25.94 -5.84 3.75
C SER A 157 25.69 -5.89 5.25
N ARG A 158 24.88 -4.97 5.81
CA ARG A 158 24.52 -5.01 7.24
C ARG A 158 23.79 -6.29 7.63
N ILE A 159 22.89 -6.80 6.81
CA ILE A 159 22.15 -8.05 7.08
C ILE A 159 23.09 -9.26 7.05
N VAL A 160 24.00 -9.32 6.07
CA VAL A 160 24.94 -10.43 5.90
C VAL A 160 26.05 -10.41 6.96
N THR A 161 26.49 -9.21 7.38
CA THR A 161 27.52 -9.03 8.41
C THR A 161 26.93 -9.02 9.83
N ALA A 162 25.61 -8.88 9.98
CA ALA A 162 24.92 -9.12 11.24
C ALA A 162 24.97 -10.63 11.53
N SER A 163 26.07 -11.06 12.13
CA SER A 163 26.23 -12.39 12.70
C SER A 163 25.11 -12.68 13.71
N TYR A 164 24.71 -13.95 13.76
CA TYR A 164 23.67 -14.63 14.55
C TYR A 164 23.64 -14.39 16.09
N THR A 165 24.15 -13.28 16.61
CA THR A 165 24.40 -13.10 18.06
C THR A 165 23.40 -12.22 18.80
N ASP A 166 22.42 -11.58 18.15
CA ASP A 166 21.45 -10.70 18.83
C ASP A 166 20.00 -10.97 18.39
N LEU A 167 19.58 -12.24 18.45
CA LEU A 167 18.20 -12.69 18.26
C LEU A 167 17.66 -13.29 19.56
#